data_AF-A0A8I1AJI7-F1
#
_entry.id   AF-A0A8I1AJI7-F1
#
_cell.length_a   1.000
_cell.length_b   1.000
_cell.length_c   1.000
_cell.angle_alpha   90.00
_cell.angle_beta   90.00
_cell.angle_gamma   90.00
#
_symmetry.space_group_name_H-M   'P 1'
#
loop_
_entity.id
_entity.type
_entity.pdbx_description
1 polymer ?
#
loop_
_entity_poly.entity_id
_entity_poly.type
_entity_poly.pdbx_seq_one_letter_code
_entity_poly.pdbx_strand_id
1 'polypeptide(L)'
;MKKLMMIAITTLASSVSFAENLQCEKSYEIFKQQGDKEIEILKNGTLDDIIHYYDQIEYDRKLKPNHQGQTFSSGEWISDAKYREDVKIQQDLAKDDSYKNIDFSLLKPKLNYISSVGEVCVVPMRSQDEMFKKNMQTQADVIFVRDLKTNDWRRFIYLGIEDKKDFNEFFPDFPKNIKLSKTLINNQDFAESASEFALLMLEEMGAEITPELKEAVEAQSEPFKVKLKANGY
;
A
#
# COMPACT_ATOMS: atom_id res chain seq x y z
N MET A 1 -58.89 -15.61 -47.69
CA MET A 1 -58.80 -15.62 -46.22
C MET A 1 -57.47 -15.01 -45.82
N LYS A 2 -57.51 -13.90 -45.08
CA LYS A 2 -56.36 -13.18 -44.54
C LYS A 2 -55.68 -14.05 -43.46
N LYS A 3 -54.37 -14.27 -43.57
CA LYS A 3 -53.54 -14.63 -42.40
C LYS A 3 -52.28 -13.78 -42.42
N LEU A 4 -52.35 -12.68 -41.66
CA LEU A 4 -51.20 -11.94 -41.15
C LEU A 4 -50.38 -12.92 -40.30
N MET A 5 -49.13 -13.16 -40.66
CA MET A 5 -48.14 -13.65 -39.70
C MET A 5 -47.37 -12.45 -39.18
N MET A 6 -47.59 -12.19 -37.90
CA MET A 6 -46.99 -11.15 -37.11
C MET A 6 -45.47 -11.27 -37.11
N ILE A 7 -44.87 -10.10 -37.30
CA ILE A 7 -43.51 -9.73 -37.00
C ILE A 7 -43.19 -10.10 -35.55
N ALA A 8 -42.33 -11.10 -35.33
CA ALA A 8 -41.62 -11.29 -34.08
C ALA A 8 -40.26 -10.58 -34.21
N ILE A 9 -40.26 -9.26 -34.04
CA ILE A 9 -39.05 -8.54 -33.63
C ILE A 9 -38.80 -9.02 -32.21
N THR A 10 -37.99 -10.08 -32.07
CA THR A 10 -37.27 -10.33 -30.83
C THR A 10 -36.38 -9.12 -30.64
N THR A 11 -36.86 -8.16 -29.84
CA THR A 11 -36.00 -7.23 -29.13
C THR A 11 -34.97 -8.10 -28.42
N LEU A 12 -33.79 -8.20 -29.04
CA LEU A 12 -32.55 -8.47 -28.36
C LEU A 12 -32.59 -7.53 -27.16
N ALA A 13 -32.94 -8.09 -26.00
CA ALA A 13 -32.62 -7.48 -24.74
C ALA A 13 -31.11 -7.37 -24.80
N SER A 14 -30.66 -6.20 -25.26
CA SER A 14 -29.33 -5.69 -25.03
C SER A 14 -29.15 -5.87 -23.54
N SER A 15 -28.49 -6.96 -23.17
CA SER A 15 -27.79 -7.02 -21.92
C SER A 15 -26.94 -5.77 -21.94
N VAL A 16 -27.43 -4.74 -21.27
CA VAL A 16 -26.61 -3.70 -20.68
C VAL A 16 -25.66 -4.48 -19.80
N SER A 17 -24.60 -4.98 -20.43
CA SER A 17 -23.31 -5.11 -19.82
C SER A 17 -23.10 -3.71 -19.27
N PHE A 18 -23.44 -3.53 -18.00
CA PHE A 18 -22.91 -2.45 -17.22
C PHE A 18 -21.41 -2.67 -17.31
N ALA A 19 -20.79 -2.07 -18.33
CA ALA A 19 -19.42 -1.66 -18.22
C ALA A 19 -19.44 -0.76 -16.99
N GLU A 20 -19.21 -1.35 -15.82
CA GLU A 20 -18.97 -0.58 -14.61
C GLU A 20 -17.88 0.39 -15.00
N ASN A 21 -18.24 1.67 -15.09
CA ASN A 21 -17.26 2.70 -15.34
C ASN A 21 -16.28 2.58 -14.19
N LEU A 22 -15.05 2.16 -14.47
CA LEU A 22 -14.00 2.07 -13.48
C LEU A 22 -13.87 3.45 -12.80
N GLN A 23 -13.82 3.45 -11.47
CA GLN A 23 -13.89 4.64 -10.62
C GLN A 23 -12.51 5.14 -10.17
N CYS A 24 -11.41 4.42 -10.43
CA CYS A 24 -10.10 4.74 -9.89
C CYS A 24 -9.68 6.21 -10.03
N GLU A 25 -9.57 6.74 -11.26
CA GLU A 25 -9.15 8.14 -11.47
C GLU A 25 -10.13 9.14 -10.85
N LYS A 26 -11.42 8.80 -10.81
CA LYS A 26 -12.47 9.62 -10.19
C LYS A 26 -12.40 9.60 -8.66
N SER A 27 -11.66 8.65 -8.09
CA SER A 27 -11.56 8.41 -6.65
C SER A 27 -10.27 8.94 -6.03
N TYR A 28 -9.44 9.67 -6.78
CA TYR A 28 -8.17 10.20 -6.28
C TYR A 28 -8.32 11.11 -5.06
N GLU A 29 -9.44 11.85 -4.99
CA GLU A 29 -9.75 12.67 -3.83
C GLU A 29 -9.97 11.82 -2.58
N ILE A 30 -10.62 10.66 -2.71
CA ILE A 30 -10.77 9.69 -1.60
C ILE A 30 -9.39 9.19 -1.15
N PHE A 31 -8.50 8.88 -2.10
CA PHE A 31 -7.16 8.38 -1.79
C PHE A 31 -6.31 9.43 -1.05
N LYS A 32 -6.42 10.70 -1.42
CA LYS A 32 -5.76 11.81 -0.72
C LYS A 32 -6.33 12.02 0.68
N GLN A 33 -7.66 12.02 0.80
CA GLN A 33 -8.33 12.13 2.11
C GLN A 33 -7.94 10.98 3.05
N GLN A 34 -7.64 9.79 2.52
CA GLN A 34 -7.09 8.71 3.33
C GLN A 34 -5.72 9.06 3.92
N GLY A 35 -4.81 9.61 3.10
CA GLY A 35 -3.50 10.07 3.57
C GLY A 35 -3.59 11.25 4.54
N ASP A 36 -4.44 12.24 4.26
CA ASP A 36 -4.64 13.40 5.14
C ASP A 36 -5.17 12.96 6.52
N LYS A 37 -6.11 12.01 6.52
CA LYS A 37 -6.69 11.49 7.77
C LYS A 37 -5.69 10.64 8.56
N GLU A 38 -4.86 9.87 7.87
CA GLU A 38 -3.74 9.13 8.48
C GLU A 38 -2.76 10.07 9.19
N ILE A 39 -2.36 11.17 8.55
CA ILE A 39 -1.49 12.16 9.17
C ILE A 39 -2.16 12.80 10.39
N GLU A 40 -3.44 13.16 10.28
CA GLU A 40 -4.22 13.74 11.37
C GLU A 40 -4.31 12.80 12.59
N ILE A 41 -4.59 11.51 12.35
CA ILE A 41 -4.80 10.52 13.42
C ILE A 41 -3.47 10.06 14.04
N LEU A 42 -2.37 10.02 13.28
CA LEU A 42 -1.03 9.81 13.83
C LEU A 42 -0.67 10.93 14.82
N LYS A 43 -0.94 12.19 14.47
CA LYS A 43 -0.64 13.32 15.34
C LYS A 43 -1.56 13.43 16.55
N ASN A 44 -2.86 13.23 16.37
CA ASN A 44 -3.86 13.61 17.38
C ASN A 44 -4.58 12.43 18.04
N GLY A 45 -4.55 11.25 17.44
CA GLY A 45 -5.28 10.06 17.91
C GLY A 45 -4.57 9.28 19.00
N THR A 46 -5.27 8.26 19.51
CA THR A 46 -4.68 7.16 20.30
C THR A 46 -4.11 6.08 19.38
N LEU A 47 -3.31 5.16 19.93
CA LEU A 47 -2.81 4.02 19.15
C LEU A 47 -3.95 3.16 18.61
N ASP A 48 -5.02 2.96 19.38
CA ASP A 48 -6.18 2.18 18.93
C ASP A 48 -6.96 2.89 17.82
N ASP A 49 -7.03 4.22 17.83
CA ASP A 49 -7.65 4.99 16.74
C ASP A 49 -6.89 4.75 15.41
N ILE A 50 -5.55 4.76 15.45
CA ILE A 50 -4.71 4.49 14.27
C ILE A 50 -4.90 3.06 13.77
N ILE A 51 -4.85 2.07 14.67
CA ILE A 51 -5.03 0.66 14.30
C ILE A 51 -6.42 0.44 13.70
N HIS A 52 -7.46 1.01 14.30
CA HIS A 52 -8.82 0.92 13.77
C HIS A 52 -8.94 1.55 12.38
N TYR A 53 -8.27 2.69 12.18
CA TYR A 53 -8.25 3.34 10.88
C TYR A 53 -7.54 2.48 9.83
N TYR A 54 -6.37 1.92 10.15
CA TYR A 54 -5.67 0.99 9.27
C TYR A 54 -6.50 -0.26 8.93
N ASP A 55 -7.24 -0.84 9.89
CA ASP A 55 -8.17 -1.95 9.64
C ASP A 55 -9.25 -1.61 8.58
N GLN A 56 -9.58 -0.32 8.41
CA GLN A 56 -10.54 0.15 7.41
C GLN A 56 -9.92 0.39 6.05
N ILE A 57 -8.70 0.96 6.00
CA ILE A 57 -8.11 1.47 4.75
C ILE A 57 -7.04 0.56 4.16
N GLU A 58 -6.39 -0.29 4.94
CA GLU A 58 -5.39 -1.22 4.42
C GLU A 58 -6.07 -2.48 3.88
N TYR A 59 -5.62 -2.91 2.70
CA TYR A 59 -6.27 -4.00 1.97
C TYR A 59 -5.89 -5.38 2.54
N ASP A 60 -4.65 -5.59 2.95
CA ASP A 60 -4.17 -6.83 3.58
C ASP A 60 -4.98 -7.20 4.83
N ARG A 61 -5.54 -6.20 5.54
CA ARG A 61 -6.42 -6.38 6.70
C ARG A 61 -7.64 -7.23 6.43
N LYS A 62 -8.14 -7.25 5.19
CA LYS A 62 -9.26 -8.13 4.79
C LYS A 62 -8.91 -9.61 4.93
N LEU A 63 -7.64 -9.98 4.91
CA LEU A 63 -7.17 -11.36 5.03
C LEU A 63 -6.75 -11.74 6.44
N LYS A 64 -6.78 -10.81 7.41
CA LYS A 64 -6.47 -11.10 8.82
C LYS A 64 -7.21 -12.32 9.41
N PRO A 65 -8.47 -12.63 9.02
CA PRO A 65 -9.12 -13.86 9.48
C PRO A 65 -8.36 -15.17 9.13
N ASN A 66 -7.55 -15.17 8.07
CA ASN A 66 -6.70 -16.30 7.67
C ASN A 66 -5.37 -16.35 8.43
N HIS A 67 -4.97 -15.24 9.06
CA HIS A 67 -3.67 -15.02 9.70
C HIS A 67 -3.86 -14.56 11.14
N GLN A 68 -4.49 -15.41 11.96
CA GLN A 68 -4.90 -15.04 13.33
C GLN A 68 -3.71 -14.65 14.22
N GLY A 69 -3.85 -13.51 14.92
CA GLY A 69 -2.79 -12.96 15.78
C GLY A 69 -1.62 -12.34 15.01
N GLN A 70 -1.74 -12.23 13.69
CA GLN A 70 -0.75 -11.63 12.82
C GLN A 70 -1.34 -10.50 11.98
N THR A 71 -0.43 -9.67 11.51
CA THR A 71 -0.68 -8.50 10.68
C THR A 71 0.40 -8.45 9.60
N PHE A 72 0.00 -8.21 8.35
CA PHE A 72 0.97 -7.99 7.27
C PHE A 72 1.60 -6.60 7.42
N SER A 73 2.93 -6.53 7.43
CA SER A 73 3.69 -5.29 7.48
C SER A 73 5.06 -5.53 6.85
N SER A 74 5.56 -4.56 6.08
CA SER A 74 6.91 -4.63 5.49
C SER A 74 7.20 -5.93 4.73
N GLY A 75 6.23 -6.45 3.98
CA GLY A 75 6.39 -7.64 3.15
C GLY A 75 6.30 -8.99 3.88
N GLU A 76 5.83 -9.01 5.14
CA GLU A 76 5.69 -10.24 5.94
C GLU A 76 4.54 -10.19 6.97
N TRP A 77 4.07 -11.35 7.41
CA TRP A 77 3.11 -11.48 8.50
C TRP A 77 3.82 -11.48 9.86
N ILE A 78 3.77 -10.35 10.56
CA ILE A 78 4.33 -10.19 11.91
C ILE A 78 3.27 -10.36 13.00
N SER A 79 3.68 -10.54 14.25
CA SER A 79 2.72 -10.60 15.37
C SER A 79 1.98 -9.27 15.55
N ASP A 80 0.73 -9.34 16.00
CA ASP A 80 -0.07 -8.13 16.30
C ASP A 80 0.60 -7.22 17.35
N ALA A 81 1.37 -7.81 18.28
CA ALA A 81 2.14 -7.05 19.26
C ALA A 81 3.27 -6.24 18.60
N LYS A 82 4.07 -6.89 17.75
CA LYS A 82 5.15 -6.21 17.00
C LYS A 82 4.59 -5.13 16.07
N TYR A 83 3.46 -5.41 15.42
CA TYR A 83 2.80 -4.42 14.59
C TYR A 83 2.37 -3.18 15.39
N ARG A 84 1.79 -3.37 16.58
CA ARG A 84 1.44 -2.25 17.46
C ARG A 84 2.65 -1.45 17.92
N GLU A 85 3.79 -2.10 18.17
CA GLU A 85 5.05 -1.43 18.47
C GLU A 85 5.52 -0.57 17.29
N ASP A 86 5.46 -1.10 16.07
CA ASP A 86 5.86 -0.37 14.86
C ASP A 86 4.97 0.85 14.58
N VAL A 87 3.65 0.70 14.72
CA VAL A 87 2.70 1.81 14.59
C VAL A 87 2.92 2.84 15.71
N LYS A 88 3.26 2.40 16.91
CA LYS A 88 3.59 3.32 18.00
C LYS A 88 4.84 4.15 17.68
N ILE A 89 5.88 3.56 17.09
CA ILE A 89 7.07 4.30 16.66
C ILE A 89 6.68 5.38 15.64
N GLN A 90 5.88 5.03 14.63
CA GLN A 90 5.38 6.01 13.64
C GLN A 90 4.56 7.13 14.29
N GLN A 91 3.70 6.79 15.26
CA GLN A 91 2.92 7.75 16.01
C GLN A 91 3.81 8.70 16.83
N ASP A 92 4.80 8.17 17.54
CA ASP A 92 5.71 8.97 18.35
C ASP A 92 6.48 9.97 17.48
N LEU A 93 6.98 9.54 16.31
CA LEU A 93 7.64 10.40 15.31
C LEU A 93 6.70 11.48 14.73
N ALA A 94 5.42 11.19 14.58
CA ALA A 94 4.46 12.18 14.12
C ALA A 94 4.14 13.23 15.22
N LYS A 95 4.11 12.80 16.48
CA LYS A 95 3.76 13.64 17.64
C LYS A 95 4.87 14.56 18.10
N ASP A 96 6.12 14.16 17.95
CA ASP A 96 7.29 14.99 18.29
C ASP A 96 7.77 15.86 17.12
N ASP A 97 7.03 15.86 16.00
CA ASP A 97 7.35 16.52 14.73
C ASP A 97 8.70 16.07 14.11
N SER A 98 9.21 14.89 14.50
CA SER A 98 10.32 14.22 13.82
C SER A 98 9.93 13.71 12.44
N TYR A 99 8.63 13.53 12.17
CA TYR A 99 8.09 13.20 10.85
C TYR A 99 7.04 14.21 10.40
N LYS A 100 7.14 14.65 9.14
CA LYS A 100 6.14 15.49 8.46
C LYS A 100 6.00 15.05 7.01
N ASN A 101 4.77 14.95 6.53
CA ASN A 101 4.51 14.91 5.10
C ASN A 101 4.49 16.35 4.55
N ILE A 102 5.30 16.61 3.52
CA ILE A 102 5.42 17.94 2.87
C ILE A 102 4.52 17.99 1.64
N ASP A 103 4.60 16.96 0.80
CA ASP A 103 3.84 16.86 -0.44
C ASP A 103 3.49 15.41 -0.75
N PHE A 104 2.37 15.22 -1.43
CA PHE A 104 1.88 13.92 -1.86
C PHE A 104 1.16 14.05 -3.20
N SER A 105 1.56 13.23 -4.15
CA SER A 105 0.98 13.20 -5.49
C SER A 105 0.72 11.79 -5.97
N LEU A 106 -0.44 11.62 -6.60
CA LEU A 106 -0.83 10.41 -7.32
C LEU A 106 -0.64 10.66 -8.81
N LEU A 107 0.12 9.78 -9.47
CA LEU A 107 0.35 9.82 -10.91
C LEU A 107 -0.73 9.03 -11.64
N LYS A 108 -0.77 9.11 -12.96
CA LYS A 108 -1.73 8.34 -13.78
C LYS A 108 -1.66 6.83 -13.48
N PRO A 109 -2.79 6.11 -13.40
CA PRO A 109 -2.78 4.69 -13.13
C PRO A 109 -2.01 3.90 -14.19
N LYS A 110 -1.22 2.92 -13.75
CA LYS A 110 -0.58 1.91 -14.61
C LYS A 110 -1.58 0.85 -15.08
N LEU A 111 -2.57 0.56 -14.25
CA LEU A 111 -3.55 -0.50 -14.43
C LEU A 111 -4.84 -0.12 -13.74
N ASN A 112 -5.98 -0.47 -14.34
CA ASN A 112 -7.30 -0.35 -13.74
C ASN A 112 -8.23 -1.40 -14.38
N TYR A 113 -8.79 -2.31 -13.57
CA TYR A 113 -9.61 -3.42 -14.06
C TYR A 113 -10.50 -4.01 -12.96
N ILE A 114 -11.51 -4.78 -13.37
CA ILE A 114 -12.31 -5.60 -12.45
C ILE A 114 -11.64 -6.97 -12.28
N SER A 115 -11.40 -7.36 -11.03
CA SER A 115 -10.83 -8.63 -10.60
C SER A 115 -11.82 -9.42 -9.74
N SER A 116 -11.47 -10.63 -9.30
CA SER A 116 -12.26 -11.38 -8.32
C SER A 116 -12.40 -10.68 -6.97
N VAL A 117 -11.49 -9.77 -6.62
CA VAL A 117 -11.48 -9.07 -5.31
C VAL A 117 -12.10 -7.67 -5.36
N GLY A 118 -12.50 -7.21 -6.55
CA GLY A 118 -13.11 -5.91 -6.78
C GLY A 118 -12.47 -5.14 -7.93
N GLU A 119 -12.69 -3.82 -7.99
CA GLU A 119 -11.95 -2.96 -8.92
C GLU A 119 -10.53 -2.76 -8.37
N VAL A 120 -9.53 -3.19 -9.12
CA VAL A 120 -8.11 -3.08 -8.75
C VAL A 120 -7.46 -2.03 -9.64
N CYS A 121 -6.78 -1.08 -9.01
CA CYS A 121 -6.08 -0.02 -9.69
C CYS A 121 -4.66 0.15 -9.12
N VAL A 122 -3.67 0.18 -10.01
CA VAL A 122 -2.27 0.42 -9.63
C VAL A 122 -1.94 1.86 -9.94
N VAL A 123 -1.70 2.66 -8.90
CA VAL A 123 -1.44 4.09 -9.00
C VAL A 123 -0.04 4.37 -8.46
N PRO A 124 0.89 4.82 -9.30
CA PRO A 124 2.18 5.28 -8.81
C PRO A 124 1.99 6.54 -7.96
N MET A 125 2.65 6.59 -6.81
CA MET A 125 2.67 7.76 -5.94
C MET A 125 4.07 8.37 -5.86
N ARG A 126 4.12 9.65 -5.52
CA ARG A 126 5.33 10.33 -5.04
C ARG A 126 4.98 11.09 -3.77
N SER A 127 5.78 10.93 -2.74
CA SER A 127 5.73 11.78 -1.55
C SER A 127 7.05 12.51 -1.35
N GLN A 128 6.95 13.69 -0.74
CA GLN A 128 8.08 14.37 -0.11
C GLN A 128 7.77 14.44 1.38
N ASP A 129 8.68 13.91 2.17
CA ASP A 129 8.56 13.82 3.61
C ASP A 129 9.79 14.47 4.25
N GLU A 130 9.64 15.01 5.45
CA GLU A 130 10.74 15.41 6.32
C GLU A 130 10.79 14.41 7.48
N MET A 131 11.93 13.78 7.67
CA MET A 131 12.17 12.85 8.77
C MET A 131 13.48 13.22 9.46
N PHE A 132 13.45 13.48 10.76
CA PHE A 132 14.58 14.01 11.53
C PHE A 132 15.24 15.22 10.84
N LYS A 133 14.41 16.13 10.30
CA LYS A 133 14.83 17.32 9.52
C LYS A 133 15.60 17.00 8.24
N LYS A 134 15.58 15.76 7.76
CA LYS A 134 16.12 15.34 6.48
C LYS A 134 14.98 15.12 5.50
N ASN A 135 15.09 15.73 4.32
CA ASN A 135 14.10 15.53 3.27
C ASN A 135 14.27 14.14 2.65
N MET A 136 13.14 13.47 2.46
CA MET A 136 13.03 12.17 1.84
C MET A 136 12.05 12.25 0.69
N GLN A 137 12.41 11.65 -0.44
CA GLN A 137 11.51 11.50 -1.58
C GLN A 137 11.19 10.03 -1.78
N THR A 138 9.92 9.68 -1.61
CA THR A 138 9.43 8.31 -1.81
C THR A 138 8.72 8.18 -3.15
N GLN A 139 8.95 7.08 -3.85
CA GLN A 139 8.21 6.66 -5.03
C GLN A 139 7.78 5.21 -4.82
N ALA A 140 6.50 4.91 -5.02
CA ALA A 140 5.99 3.55 -4.87
C ALA A 140 4.78 3.33 -5.78
N ASP A 141 4.45 2.06 -6.03
CA ASP A 141 3.14 1.70 -6.57
C ASP A 141 2.19 1.40 -5.42
N VAL A 142 1.04 2.06 -5.42
CA VAL A 142 -0.06 1.76 -4.49
C VAL A 142 -1.15 1.03 -5.26
N ILE A 143 -1.56 -0.12 -4.76
CA ILE A 143 -2.66 -0.90 -5.29
C ILE A 143 -3.92 -0.52 -4.51
N PHE A 144 -4.81 0.22 -5.16
CA PHE A 144 -6.12 0.55 -4.63
C PHE A 144 -7.14 -0.51 -5.05
N VAL A 145 -7.96 -0.97 -4.10
CA VAL A 145 -9.00 -1.97 -4.31
C VAL A 145 -10.34 -1.42 -3.86
N ARG A 146 -11.30 -1.32 -4.78
CA ARG A 146 -12.69 -0.96 -4.48
C ARG A 146 -13.53 -2.19 -4.27
N ASP A 147 -14.20 -2.27 -3.13
CA ASP A 147 -15.27 -3.23 -2.93
C ASP A 147 -16.47 -2.85 -3.80
N LEU A 148 -16.89 -3.72 -4.72
CA LEU A 148 -17.98 -3.42 -5.64
C LEU A 148 -19.36 -3.33 -4.96
N LYS A 149 -19.50 -3.90 -3.75
CA LYS A 149 -20.77 -3.91 -3.02
C LYS A 149 -20.91 -2.68 -2.11
N THR A 150 -19.84 -2.33 -1.38
CA THR A 150 -19.87 -1.20 -0.45
C THR A 150 -19.38 0.10 -1.06
N ASN A 151 -18.67 0.01 -2.19
CA ASN A 151 -17.98 1.12 -2.85
C ASN A 151 -16.82 1.71 -2.02
N ASP A 152 -16.38 1.01 -0.98
CA ASP A 152 -15.24 1.41 -0.16
C ASP A 152 -13.92 1.10 -0.85
N TRP A 153 -12.95 2.01 -0.70
CA TRP A 153 -11.60 1.85 -1.21
C TRP A 153 -10.62 1.49 -0.11
N ARG A 154 -9.77 0.51 -0.40
CA ARG A 154 -8.61 0.13 0.42
C ARG A 154 -7.34 0.23 -0.39
N ARG A 155 -6.20 0.33 0.27
CA ARG A 155 -4.88 0.46 -0.35
C ARG A 155 -3.92 -0.63 0.12
N PHE A 156 -2.98 -0.96 -0.74
CA PHE A 156 -1.82 -1.80 -0.44
C PHE A 156 -0.59 -1.12 -1.05
N ILE A 157 0.39 -0.76 -0.23
CA ILE A 157 1.64 -0.16 -0.71
C ILE A 157 2.58 -1.30 -1.09
N TYR A 158 2.97 -1.37 -2.36
CA TYR A 158 3.87 -2.41 -2.85
C TYR A 158 5.33 -1.96 -2.70
N LEU A 159 6.11 -2.70 -1.90
CA LEU A 159 7.49 -2.38 -1.58
C LEU A 159 8.49 -3.01 -2.56
N GLY A 160 8.11 -4.10 -3.22
CA GLY A 160 9.01 -4.91 -4.03
C GLY A 160 9.64 -6.08 -3.27
N ILE A 161 9.31 -6.24 -1.99
CA ILE A 161 9.80 -7.31 -1.10
C ILE A 161 8.71 -8.31 -0.71
N GLU A 162 7.50 -8.16 -1.25
CA GLU A 162 6.38 -9.05 -0.95
C GLU A 162 6.70 -10.47 -1.43
N ASP A 163 6.44 -11.45 -0.57
CA ASP A 163 6.53 -12.86 -0.96
C ASP A 163 5.45 -13.18 -1.99
N LYS A 164 5.83 -13.90 -3.05
CA LYS A 164 4.92 -14.24 -4.15
C LYS A 164 3.66 -14.98 -3.68
N LYS A 165 3.79 -15.79 -2.63
CA LYS A 165 2.65 -16.52 -2.05
C LYS A 165 1.62 -15.54 -1.49
N ASP A 166 2.06 -14.60 -0.67
CA ASP A 166 1.18 -13.62 -0.01
C ASP A 166 0.62 -12.64 -1.04
N PHE A 167 1.43 -12.19 -2.00
CA PHE A 167 0.96 -11.35 -3.11
C PHE A 167 -0.17 -12.03 -3.92
N ASN A 168 -0.05 -13.33 -4.19
CA ASN A 168 -1.10 -14.09 -4.87
C ASN A 168 -2.34 -14.32 -3.98
N GLU A 169 -2.20 -14.31 -2.65
CA GLU A 169 -3.35 -14.34 -1.74
C GLU A 169 -4.13 -13.03 -1.82
N PHE A 170 -3.42 -11.89 -1.82
CA PHE A 170 -4.02 -10.56 -1.95
C PHE A 170 -4.66 -10.34 -3.33
N PHE A 171 -3.96 -10.75 -4.39
CA PHE A 171 -4.30 -10.44 -5.79
C PHE A 171 -4.19 -11.69 -6.69
N PRO A 172 -5.08 -12.69 -6.53
CA PRO A 172 -4.98 -13.98 -7.24
C PRO A 172 -5.05 -13.86 -8.77
N ASP A 173 -5.73 -12.83 -9.27
CA ASP A 173 -5.91 -12.56 -10.70
C ASP A 173 -5.06 -11.39 -11.20
N PHE A 174 -3.95 -11.07 -10.54
CA PHE A 174 -3.10 -9.96 -10.97
C PHE A 174 -2.50 -10.21 -12.37
N PRO A 175 -2.59 -9.28 -13.34
CA PRO A 175 -2.10 -9.49 -14.69
C PRO A 175 -0.59 -9.71 -14.74
N LYS A 176 -0.17 -10.84 -15.30
CA LYS A 176 1.25 -11.26 -15.36
C LYS A 176 2.13 -10.35 -16.22
N ASN A 177 1.54 -9.56 -17.11
CA ASN A 177 2.25 -8.64 -18.01
C ASN A 177 2.47 -7.25 -17.39
N ILE A 178 1.93 -6.98 -16.21
CA ILE A 178 2.09 -5.71 -15.51
C ILE A 178 3.21 -5.85 -14.49
N LYS A 179 4.30 -5.11 -14.70
CA LYS A 179 5.42 -5.04 -13.75
C LYS A 179 5.17 -3.89 -12.77
N LEU A 180 5.01 -4.22 -11.50
CA LEU A 180 5.02 -3.24 -10.41
C LEU A 180 6.43 -2.66 -10.25
N SER A 181 6.54 -1.47 -9.70
CA SER A 181 7.82 -0.83 -9.36
C SER A 181 8.10 -1.02 -7.89
N LYS A 182 9.33 -1.42 -7.53
CA LYS A 182 9.79 -1.42 -6.14
C LYS A 182 9.70 0.00 -5.56
N THR A 183 9.51 0.09 -4.26
CA THR A 183 9.60 1.37 -3.55
C THR A 183 11.03 1.90 -3.64
N LEU A 184 11.14 3.18 -3.94
CA LEU A 184 12.38 3.94 -3.89
C LEU A 184 12.26 5.08 -2.90
N ILE A 185 13.23 5.22 -2.01
CA ILE A 185 13.35 6.35 -1.08
C ILE A 185 14.71 6.99 -1.37
N ASN A 186 14.73 8.27 -1.77
CA ASN A 186 15.96 8.95 -2.22
C ASN A 186 16.75 8.18 -3.30
N ASN A 187 16.03 7.48 -4.19
CA ASN A 187 16.56 6.58 -5.25
C ASN A 187 17.23 5.29 -4.75
N GLN A 188 17.21 5.01 -3.46
CA GLN A 188 17.59 3.73 -2.88
C GLN A 188 16.37 2.82 -2.80
N ASP A 189 16.57 1.51 -2.87
CA ASP A 189 15.46 0.58 -2.63
C ASP A 189 15.16 0.37 -1.15
N PHE A 190 14.09 -0.38 -0.86
CA PHE A 190 13.62 -0.59 0.49
C PHE A 190 14.69 -1.19 1.42
N ALA A 191 15.56 -2.07 0.93
CA ALA A 191 16.57 -2.72 1.78
C ALA A 191 17.65 -1.73 2.22
N GLU A 192 18.15 -0.93 1.28
CA GLU A 192 19.12 0.14 1.55
C GLU A 192 18.50 1.21 2.47
N SER A 193 17.27 1.62 2.16
CA SER A 193 16.55 2.66 2.90
C SER A 193 16.23 2.23 4.34
N ALA A 194 15.87 0.96 4.56
CA ALA A 194 15.62 0.42 5.90
C ALA A 194 16.88 0.47 6.78
N SER A 195 18.05 0.15 6.21
CA SER A 195 19.33 0.27 6.91
C SER A 195 19.66 1.72 7.24
N GLU A 196 19.50 2.63 6.27
CA GLU A 196 19.76 4.07 6.47
C GLU A 196 18.84 4.64 7.55
N PHE A 197 17.54 4.29 7.54
CA PHE A 197 16.59 4.72 8.55
C PHE A 197 16.92 4.18 9.95
N ALA A 198 17.30 2.90 10.06
CA ALA A 198 17.69 2.32 11.34
C ALA A 198 18.93 3.03 11.93
N LEU A 199 19.93 3.34 11.09
CA LEU A 199 21.11 4.09 11.52
C LEU A 199 20.76 5.53 11.94
N LEU A 200 19.87 6.19 11.20
CA LEU A 200 19.39 7.52 11.52
C LEU A 200 18.65 7.55 12.87
N MET A 201 17.78 6.58 13.12
CA MET A 201 17.12 6.45 14.42
C MET A 201 18.12 6.27 15.57
N LEU A 202 19.13 5.43 15.39
CA LEU A 202 20.17 5.21 16.40
C LEU A 202 20.98 6.48 16.67
N GLU A 203 21.35 7.22 15.63
CA GLU A 203 22.05 8.51 15.74
C GLU A 203 21.22 9.54 16.54
N GLU A 204 19.91 9.65 16.23
CA GLU A 204 18.99 10.55 16.94
C GLU A 204 18.75 10.12 18.40
N MET A 205 18.90 8.84 18.70
CA MET A 205 18.92 8.31 20.08
C MET A 205 20.26 8.54 20.80
N GLY A 206 21.23 9.18 20.15
CA GLY A 206 22.55 9.49 20.71
C GLY A 206 23.53 8.32 20.69
N ALA A 207 23.26 7.27 19.91
CA ALA A 207 24.21 6.18 19.74
C ALA A 207 25.37 6.59 18.82
N GLU A 208 26.59 6.18 19.19
CA GLU A 208 27.76 6.32 18.32
C GLU A 208 27.72 5.26 17.21
N ILE A 209 27.73 5.69 15.96
CA ILE A 209 27.69 4.80 14.80
C ILE A 209 29.09 4.27 14.49
N THR A 210 29.46 3.13 15.08
CA THR A 210 30.72 2.45 14.77
C THR A 210 30.62 1.66 13.45
N PRO A 211 31.77 1.32 12.81
CA PRO A 211 31.78 0.46 11.63
C PRO A 211 31.08 -0.89 11.85
N GLU A 212 31.24 -1.50 13.02
CA GLU A 212 30.64 -2.79 13.37
C GLU A 212 29.12 -2.70 13.50
N LEU A 213 28.62 -1.61 14.12
CA LEU A 213 27.18 -1.37 14.22
C LEU A 213 26.57 -1.14 12.83
N LYS A 214 27.25 -0.37 11.98
CA LYS A 214 26.84 -0.15 10.60
C LYS A 214 26.73 -1.46 9.83
N GLU A 215 27.77 -2.31 9.89
CA GLU A 215 27.76 -3.62 9.24
C GLU A 215 26.64 -4.52 9.79
N ALA A 216 26.42 -4.51 11.11
CA ALA A 216 25.35 -5.29 11.72
C ALA A 216 23.94 -4.84 11.28
N VAL A 217 23.71 -3.54 11.11
CA VAL A 217 22.45 -3.00 10.59
C VAL A 217 22.26 -3.34 9.12
N GLU A 218 23.31 -3.18 8.29
CA GLU A 218 23.26 -3.53 6.87
C GLU A 218 22.99 -5.03 6.66
N ALA A 219 23.56 -5.89 7.53
CA ALA A 219 23.32 -7.33 7.50
C ALA A 219 21.86 -7.71 7.81
N GLN A 220 21.16 -6.93 8.65
CA GLN A 220 19.73 -7.16 8.93
C GLN A 220 18.83 -6.91 7.71
N SER A 221 19.31 -6.14 6.72
CA SER A 221 18.55 -5.84 5.50
C SER A 221 18.82 -6.84 4.37
N GLU A 222 19.72 -7.80 4.56
CA GLU A 222 20.02 -8.83 3.57
C GLU A 222 18.80 -9.67 3.15
N PRO A 223 17.87 -10.05 4.06
CA PRO A 223 16.63 -10.74 3.68
C PRO A 223 15.79 -9.93 2.67
N PHE A 224 15.76 -8.60 2.79
CA PHE A 224 15.04 -7.73 1.86
C PHE A 224 15.71 -7.70 0.48
N LYS A 225 17.05 -7.69 0.42
CA LYS A 225 17.78 -7.78 -0.87
C LYS A 225 17.48 -9.08 -1.61
N VAL A 226 17.39 -10.20 -0.87
CA VAL A 226 17.01 -11.50 -1.45
C VAL A 226 15.60 -11.44 -2.04
N LYS A 227 14.64 -10.85 -1.31
CA LYS A 227 13.25 -10.69 -1.76
C LYS A 227 13.14 -9.78 -2.99
N LEU A 228 13.84 -8.63 -3.00
CA LEU A 228 13.90 -7.72 -4.15
C LEU A 228 14.40 -8.45 -5.42
N LYS A 229 15.50 -9.20 -5.29
CA LYS A 229 16.06 -9.98 -6.39
C LYS A 229 15.08 -11.05 -6.89
N ALA A 230 14.39 -11.73 -5.98
CA ALA A 230 13.37 -12.73 -6.34
C ALA A 230 12.19 -12.10 -7.10
N ASN A 231 11.88 -10.83 -6.83
CA ASN A 231 10.87 -10.04 -7.54
C ASN A 231 11.39 -9.32 -8.80
N GLY A 232 12.67 -9.51 -9.15
CA GLY A 232 13.26 -9.02 -10.40
C GLY A 232 13.72 -7.56 -10.35
N TYR A 233 14.24 -7.13 -9.20
CA TYR A 233 14.88 -5.83 -8.98
C TYR A 233 16.34 -5.92 -8.56
#